data_AF-A0A7X6L5J1-F1
#
_entry.id   AF-A0A7X6L5J1-F1
#
_cell.length_a   1.000
_cell.length_b   1.000
_cell.length_c   1.000
_cell.angle_alpha   90.00
_cell.angle_beta   90.00
_cell.angle_gamma   90.00
#
_symmetry.space_group_name_H-M   'P 1'
#
loop_
_entity.id
_entity.type
_entity.pdbx_description
1 polymer ?
#
loop_
_entity_poly.entity_id
_entity_poly.type
_entity_poly.pdbx_seq_one_letter_code
_entity_poly.pdbx_strand_id
1 'polypeptide(L)' 'MLATMREDAQEGIDAAEADSATAQRLHEMQDFYTYMTNELAPLIERWREQYTAEHPRP' A
#
# COMPACT_ATOMS: atom_id res chain seq x y z
N MET A 1 8.66 -3.05 1.18
CA MET A 1 8.19 -2.61 2.51
C MET A 1 6.66 -2.58 2.58
N LEU A 2 5.95 -1.74 1.83
CA LEU A 2 4.46 -1.76 1.82
C LEU A 2 3.87 -3.09 1.32
N ALA A 3 4.42 -3.63 0.23
CA ALA A 3 4.00 -4.95 -0.28
C ALA A 3 4.27 -6.08 0.73
N THR A 4 5.43 -6.04 1.39
CA THR A 4 5.82 -6.99 2.44
C THR A 4 4.86 -6.93 3.63
N MET A 5 4.53 -5.72 4.13
CA MET A 5 3.58 -5.56 5.24
C MET A 5 2.16 -6.02 4.88
N ARG A 6 1.76 -5.90 3.61
CA ARG A 6 0.49 -6.42 3.11
C ARG A 6 0.48 -7.96 3.07
N GLU A 7 1.59 -8.57 2.67
CA GLU A 7 1.76 -10.03 2.65
C GLU A 7 1.75 -10.60 4.07
N ASP A 8 2.52 -10.00 4.99
CA ASP A 8 2.56 -10.38 6.40
C ASP A 8 1.17 -10.23 7.08
N ALA A 9 0.40 -9.20 6.71
CA ALA A 9 -0.96 -9.00 7.20
C ALA A 9 -1.94 -10.08 6.69
N GLN A 10 -1.81 -10.51 5.43
CA GLN A 10 -2.63 -11.59 4.87
C GLN A 10 -2.36 -12.93 5.57
N GLU A 11 -1.09 -13.24 5.82
CA GLU A 11 -0.71 -14.47 6.52
C GLU A 11 -1.26 -14.49 7.97
N GLY A 12 -1.29 -13.33 8.63
CA GLY A 12 -1.92 -13.17 9.93
C GLY A 12 -3.46 -13.31 9.90
N ILE A 13 -4.12 -12.85 8.83
CA ILE A 13 -5.57 -13.03 8.63
C ILE A 13 -5.90 -14.51 8.45
N ASP A 14 -5.13 -15.21 7.61
CA ASP A 14 -5.37 -16.63 7.31
C ASP A 14 -5.18 -17.54 8.54
N ALA A 15 -4.35 -17.10 9.51
CA ALA A 15 -4.09 -17.80 10.76
C ALA A 15 -5.08 -17.46 11.90
N ALA A 16 -5.85 -16.38 11.79
CA ALA A 16 -6.77 -15.94 12.82
C ALA A 16 -8.17 -16.58 12.65
N GLU A 17 -8.89 -16.79 13.76
CA GLU A 17 -10.33 -17.11 13.65
C GLU A 17 -11.06 -15.96 12.97
N ALA A 18 -11.88 -16.29 11.96
CA ALA A 18 -12.46 -15.38 10.98
C ALA A 18 -13.38 -14.28 11.55
N ASP A 19 -13.77 -14.36 12.83
CA ASP A 19 -14.62 -13.38 13.54
C ASP A 19 -13.94 -12.76 14.77
N SER A 20 -12.61 -12.90 14.90
CA SER A 20 -11.87 -12.28 16.00
C SER A 20 -11.60 -10.79 15.75
N ALA A 21 -11.56 -9.99 16.83
CA ALA A 21 -11.15 -8.58 16.76
C ALA A 21 -9.76 -8.39 16.15
N THR A 22 -8.89 -9.40 16.26
CA THR A 22 -7.57 -9.43 15.63
C THR A 22 -7.67 -9.54 14.10
N ALA A 23 -8.52 -10.44 13.57
CA ALA A 23 -8.74 -10.57 12.14
C ALA A 23 -9.27 -9.26 11.53
N GLN A 24 -10.22 -8.61 12.20
CA GLN A 24 -10.76 -7.32 11.74
C GLN A 24 -9.69 -6.21 11.68
N ARG A 25 -8.78 -6.17 12.66
CA ARG A 25 -7.69 -5.17 12.67
C ARG A 25 -6.63 -5.43 11.61
N LEU A 26 -6.36 -6.70 11.30
CA LEU A 26 -5.44 -7.07 10.23
C LEU A 26 -6.02 -6.74 8.85
N HIS A 27 -7.34 -6.96 8.66
CA HIS A 27 -8.04 -6.51 7.45
C HIS A 27 -7.96 -4.99 7.26
N GLU A 28 -8.21 -4.21 8.31
CA GLU A 28 -8.09 -2.75 8.26
C GLU A 28 -6.66 -2.31 7.87
N MET A 29 -5.63 -2.95 8.43
CA MET A 29 -4.24 -2.70 8.04
C MET A 29 -3.97 -3.05 6.57
N GLN A 30 -4.47 -4.20 6.11
CA GLN A 30 -4.30 -4.65 4.72
C GLN A 30 -4.94 -3.67 3.73
N ASP A 31 -6.18 -3.24 4.01
CA ASP A 31 -6.91 -2.28 3.19
C ASP A 31 -6.15 -0.95 3.12
N PHE A 32 -5.65 -0.46 4.25
CA PHE A 32 -4.85 0.75 4.31
C PHE A 32 -3.59 0.65 3.44
N TYR A 33 -2.80 -0.42 3.57
CA TYR A 33 -1.57 -0.57 2.77
C TYR A 33 -1.86 -0.77 1.28
N THR A 34 -2.96 -1.42 0.93
CA THR A 34 -3.42 -1.56 -0.45
C THR A 34 -3.79 -0.21 -1.04
N TYR A 35 -4.60 0.57 -0.33
CA TYR A 35 -4.96 1.93 -0.74
C TYR A 35 -3.72 2.82 -0.94
N MET A 36 -2.83 2.86 0.06
CA MET A 36 -1.61 3.65 -0.01
C MET A 36 -0.72 3.25 -1.19
N THR A 37 -0.59 1.96 -1.49
CA THR A 37 0.20 1.48 -2.64
C THR A 37 -0.41 1.92 -3.96
N ASN A 38 -1.74 1.83 -4.09
CA ASN A 38 -2.45 2.22 -5.29
C ASN A 38 -2.43 3.72 -5.55
N GLU A 39 -2.41 4.55 -4.51
CA GLU A 39 -2.39 6.02 -4.63
C GLU A 39 -0.98 6.59 -4.78
N LEU A 40 0.02 6.04 -4.07
CA LEU A 40 1.38 6.56 -4.09
C LEU A 40 2.08 6.34 -5.44
N ALA A 41 1.90 5.18 -6.08
CA ALA A 41 2.51 4.89 -7.37
C ALA A 41 2.16 5.93 -8.46
N PRO A 42 0.87 6.22 -8.74
CA PRO A 42 0.50 7.24 -9.72
C PRO A 42 0.81 8.66 -9.26
N LEU A 43 0.91 8.92 -7.95
CA LEU A 43 1.34 10.24 -7.45
C LEU A 43 2.83 10.48 -7.73
N ILE A 44 3.67 9.47 -7.49
CA ILE A 44 5.10 9.53 -7.77
C ILE A 44 5.35 9.70 -9.27
N GLU A 45 4.60 8.98 -10.12
CA GLU A 45 4.76 9.10 -11.58
C GLU A 45 4.42 10.51 -12.06
N ARG A 46 3.26 11.05 -11.64
CA ARG A 46 2.87 12.44 -11.96
C ARG A 46 3.89 13.46 -11.51
N TRP A 47 4.45 13.29 -10.31
CA TRP A 47 5.51 14.16 -9.82
C TRP A 47 6.77 14.08 -10.71
N ARG A 48 7.14 12.88 -11.15
CA ARG A 48 8.31 12.65 -12.01
C ARG A 48 8.15 13.28 -13.39
N GLU A 49 6.95 13.19 -13.96
CA GLU A 49 6.56 13.85 -15.21
C GLU A 49 6.66 15.37 -15.08
N GLN A 50 6.07 15.94 -14.02
CA GLN A 50 6.13 17.38 -13.72
C GLN A 50 7.58 17.86 -13.57
N TYR A 51 8.39 17.15 -12.76
CA TYR A 51 9.79 17.49 -12.56
C TYR A 51 10.59 17.50 -13.87
N THR A 52 10.36 16.51 -14.73
CA THR A 52 11.02 16.42 -16.04
C THR A 52 10.60 17.54 -16.97
N ALA A 53 9.32 17.91 -16.96
CA ALA A 53 8.80 19.03 -17.75
C ALA A 53 9.38 20.38 -17.30
N GLU A 54 9.58 20.56 -15.99
CA GLU A 54 10.18 21.77 -15.40
C GLU A 54 11.70 21.83 -15.58
N HIS A 55 12.37 20.67 -15.67
CA HIS A 55 13.82 20.55 -15.82
C HIS A 55 14.20 19.75 -17.08
N PRO A 56 13.84 20.25 -18.28
CA PRO A 56 14.23 19.60 -19.51
C PRO A 56 15.76 19.55 -19.61
N ARG A 57 16.31 18.35 -19.85
CA ARG A 57 17.77 18.22 -20.08
C ARG A 57 18.17 19.05 -21.31
N PRO A 58 19.34 19.72 -21.26
CA PRO A 58 19.85 20.53 -22.35
C PRO A 58 20.17 19.70 -23.60
#